data_AF-A0A482ZG41-F1
#
_entry.id   AF-A0A482ZG41-F1
#
_cell.length_a   1.000
_cell.length_b   1.000
_cell.length_c   1.000
_cell.angle_alpha   90.00
_cell.angle_beta   90.00
_cell.angle_gamma   90.00
#
_symmetry.space_group_name_H-M   'P 1'
#
loop_
_entity.id
_entity.type
_entity.pdbx_description
1 polymer ?
#
loop_
_entity_poly.entity_id
_entity_poly.type
_entity_poly.pdbx_seq_one_letter_code
_entity_poly.pdbx_strand_id
1 'polypeptide(L)'
;MNETKVDDMLIEMIEPKIKEIEQRFSDGEGLTQDDINTLLLKSQYNHINHLDDKLNEVTASVIGLEGKFNIIENRFNILEGKFELLKTDIEVTIQKALNKNMLVLVAAMGFFLTLSKFIDKL
;
A
#
# COMPACT_ATOMS: atom_id res chain seq x y z
N MET A 1 -8.28 23.48 -1.53
CA MET A 1 -7.27 24.43 -1.00
C MET A 1 -7.42 25.74 -1.75
N ASN A 2 -7.97 26.76 -1.09
CA ASN A 2 -8.07 28.14 -1.58
C ASN A 2 -7.37 29.13 -0.61
N GLU A 3 -6.65 28.62 0.40
CA GLU A 3 -6.12 29.43 1.52
C GLU A 3 -4.75 30.04 1.22
N THR A 4 -3.95 29.45 0.32
CA THR A 4 -2.65 30.01 -0.10
C THR A 4 -2.76 31.42 -0.67
N LYS A 5 -3.86 31.77 -1.34
CA LYS A 5 -4.01 33.10 -1.96
C LYS A 5 -4.01 34.25 -0.95
N VAL A 6 -4.60 34.04 0.24
CA VAL A 6 -4.69 35.11 1.23
C VAL A 6 -3.34 35.31 1.90
N ASP A 7 -2.67 34.23 2.28
CA ASP A 7 -1.38 34.31 2.98
C ASP A 7 -0.27 34.81 2.04
N ASP A 8 -0.27 34.39 0.77
CA ASP A 8 0.64 34.90 -0.27
C ASP A 8 0.44 36.41 -0.49
N MET A 9 -0.83 36.87 -0.53
CA MET A 9 -1.16 38.30 -0.63
C MET A 9 -0.68 39.09 0.60
N LEU A 10 -0.81 38.54 1.81
CA LEU A 10 -0.32 39.19 3.03
C LEU A 10 1.21 39.33 3.01
N ILE A 11 1.92 38.36 2.45
CA ILE A 11 3.37 38.44 2.28
C ILE A 11 3.77 39.46 1.23
N GLU A 12 3.08 39.50 0.09
CA GLU A 12 3.30 40.55 -0.92
C GLU A 12 3.07 41.95 -0.36
N MET A 13 2.10 42.11 0.56
CA MET A 13 1.81 43.40 1.20
C MET A 13 2.91 43.87 2.17
N ILE A 14 3.64 42.95 2.83
CA ILE A 14 4.74 43.32 3.73
C ILE A 14 6.10 43.40 3.03
N GLU A 15 6.22 42.86 1.82
CA GLU A 15 7.45 42.86 1.02
C GLU A 15 8.10 44.25 0.83
N PRO A 16 7.33 45.34 0.58
CA PRO A 16 7.92 46.68 0.49
C PRO A 16 8.59 47.12 1.79
N LYS A 17 7.98 46.76 2.94
CA LYS A 17 8.52 47.10 4.27
C LYS A 17 9.78 46.30 4.55
N ILE A 18 9.88 45.05 4.10
CA ILE A 18 11.11 44.26 4.21
C ILE A 18 12.25 44.89 3.41
N LYS A 19 12.00 45.35 2.17
CA LYS A 19 13.01 46.04 1.36
C LYS A 19 13.51 47.33 2.01
N GLU A 20 12.60 48.10 2.62
CA GLU A 20 12.96 49.29 3.38
C GLU A 20 13.85 48.94 4.59
N ILE A 21 13.52 47.87 5.31
CA ILE A 21 14.32 47.36 6.44
C ILE A 21 15.71 46.93 5.96
N GLU A 22 15.81 46.18 4.86
CA GLU A 22 17.07 45.72 4.28
C GLU A 22 17.98 46.88 3.87
N GLN A 23 17.39 47.93 3.28
CA GLN A 23 18.12 49.12 2.86
C GLN A 23 18.63 49.92 4.07
N ARG A 24 17.77 50.19 5.06
CA ARG A 24 18.15 50.84 6.31
C ARG A 24 19.24 50.08 7.06
N PHE A 25 19.13 48.74 7.12
CA PHE A 25 20.15 47.89 7.73
C PHE A 25 21.47 47.94 6.95
N SER A 26 21.43 47.99 5.62
CA SER A 26 22.62 48.14 4.76
C SER A 26 23.31 49.50 4.95
N ASP A 27 22.55 50.54 5.25
CA ASP A 27 23.04 51.88 5.56
C ASP A 27 23.62 51.98 7.00
N GLY A 28 23.62 50.88 7.77
CA GLY A 28 24.17 50.80 9.11
C GLY A 28 23.21 51.27 10.21
N GLU A 29 21.94 51.50 9.90
CA GLU A 29 20.92 51.79 10.89
C GLU A 29 20.53 50.52 11.68
N GLY A 30 20.24 50.69 12.96
CA GLY A 30 19.74 49.61 13.80
C GLY A 30 18.29 49.23 13.45
N LEU A 31 17.93 47.97 13.69
CA LEU A 31 16.56 47.48 13.53
C LEU A 31 15.68 47.98 14.68
N THR A 32 14.48 48.45 14.34
CA THR A 32 13.44 48.73 15.35
C THR A 32 12.72 47.45 15.76
N GLN A 33 11.96 47.49 16.85
CA GLN A 33 11.15 46.35 17.28
C GLN A 33 10.13 45.93 16.21
N ASP A 34 9.55 46.88 15.49
CA ASP A 34 8.60 46.61 14.39
C ASP A 34 9.29 45.94 13.20
N ASP A 35 10.54 46.30 12.92
CA ASP A 35 11.35 45.68 11.87
C ASP A 35 11.62 44.21 12.23
N ILE A 36 12.01 43.95 13.48
CA ILE A 36 12.22 42.60 14.01
C ILE A 36 10.93 41.78 13.91
N ASN A 37 9.79 42.34 14.33
CA ASN A 37 8.50 41.65 14.25
C ASN A 37 8.12 41.31 12.79
N THR A 38 8.36 42.24 11.86
CA THR A 38 8.07 42.04 10.43
C THR A 38 8.94 40.91 9.85
N LEU A 39 10.23 40.88 10.17
CA LEU A 39 11.15 39.82 9.74
C LEU A 39 10.80 38.46 10.37
N LEU A 40 10.42 38.44 11.65
CA LEU A 40 9.95 37.22 12.32
C LEU A 40 8.70 36.66 11.64
N LEU A 41 7.72 37.51 11.30
CA LEU A 41 6.52 37.08 10.59
C LEU A 41 6.85 36.46 9.22
N LYS A 42 7.73 37.09 8.44
CA LYS A 42 8.22 36.52 7.16
C LYS A 42 8.91 35.18 7.36
N SER A 43 9.78 35.08 8.36
CA SER A 43 10.49 33.84 8.67
C SER A 43 9.53 32.71 9.08
N GLN A 44 8.51 33.02 9.89
CA GLN A 44 7.52 32.03 10.31
C GLN A 44 6.65 31.57 9.14
N TYR A 45 6.21 32.49 8.31
CA TYR A 45 5.47 32.16 7.10
C TYR A 45 6.27 31.23 6.18
N ASN A 46 7.53 31.56 5.89
CA ASN A 46 8.39 30.71 5.06
C ASN A 46 8.56 29.31 5.65
N HIS A 47 8.71 29.22 6.98
CA HIS A 47 8.82 27.94 7.67
C HIS A 47 7.52 27.13 7.58
N ILE A 48 6.35 27.77 7.75
CA ILE A 48 5.04 27.12 7.62
C ILE A 48 4.81 26.62 6.20
N ASN A 49 5.14 27.40 5.17
CA ASN A 49 5.04 26.96 3.78
C ASN A 49 5.92 25.74 3.51
N HIS A 50 7.16 25.72 4.01
CA HIS A 50 8.03 24.55 3.87
C HIS A 50 7.45 23.31 4.57
N LEU A 51 6.82 23.49 5.74
CA LEU A 51 6.14 22.39 6.43
C LEU A 51 4.92 21.88 5.64
N ASP A 52 4.17 22.76 4.98
CA ASP A 52 3.05 22.35 4.13
C ASP A 52 3.52 21.54 2.92
N ASP A 53 4.61 21.97 2.27
CA ASP A 53 5.25 21.19 1.19
C ASP A 53 5.67 19.80 1.66
N LYS A 54 6.27 19.72 2.86
CA LYS A 54 6.63 18.44 3.48
C LYS A 54 5.42 17.59 3.82
N LEU A 55 4.32 18.19 4.26
CA LEU A 55 3.08 17.48 4.49
C LEU A 55 2.51 16.92 3.19
N ASN A 56 2.52 17.70 2.10
CA ASN A 56 2.10 17.26 0.77
C ASN A 56 2.96 16.08 0.27
N GLU A 57 4.27 16.10 0.49
CA GLU A 57 5.20 14.99 0.18
C GLU A 57 4.85 13.72 0.98
N VAL A 58 4.56 13.86 2.27
CA VAL A 58 4.13 12.75 3.14
C VAL A 58 2.79 12.20 2.69
N THR A 59 1.81 13.04 2.38
CA THR A 59 0.50 12.61 1.88
C THR A 59 0.63 11.83 0.57
N ALA A 60 1.44 12.31 -0.38
CA ALA A 60 1.72 11.59 -1.61
C ALA A 60 2.40 10.23 -1.35
N SER A 61 3.33 10.18 -0.39
CA SER A 61 4.00 8.94 0.02
C SER A 61 3.03 7.93 0.64
N VAL A 62 2.09 8.40 1.48
CA VAL A 62 1.04 7.56 2.09
C VAL A 62 0.10 7.00 1.03
N ILE A 63 -0.35 7.81 0.07
CA ILE A 63 -1.16 7.35 -1.08
C ILE A 63 -0.39 6.28 -1.87
N GLY A 64 0.90 6.49 -2.11
CA GLY A 64 1.75 5.51 -2.77
C GLY A 64 1.90 4.20 -1.97
N LEU A 65 1.93 4.28 -0.64
CA LEU A 65 1.98 3.12 0.24
C LEU A 65 0.67 2.34 0.23
N GLU A 66 -0.47 3.03 0.27
CA GLU A 66 -1.81 2.43 0.14
C GLU A 66 -1.94 1.66 -1.18
N GLY A 67 -1.47 2.24 -2.29
CA GLY A 67 -1.42 1.55 -3.58
C GLY A 67 -0.59 0.26 -3.56
N LYS A 68 0.56 0.26 -2.85
CA LYS A 68 1.37 -0.96 -2.66
C LYS A 68 0.64 -2.00 -1.81
N PHE A 69 -0.09 -1.60 -0.78
CA PHE A 69 -0.91 -2.50 0.04
C PHE A 69 -2.01 -3.17 -0.77
N ASN A 70 -2.73 -2.42 -1.61
CA ASN A 70 -3.76 -2.98 -2.49
C ASN A 70 -3.20 -4.03 -3.46
N ILE A 71 -1.98 -3.81 -3.99
CA ILE A 71 -1.29 -4.80 -4.83
C ILE A 71 -0.96 -6.08 -4.03
N ILE A 72 -0.49 -5.93 -2.79
CA ILE A 72 -0.18 -7.06 -1.91
C ILE A 72 -1.44 -7.86 -1.58
N GLU A 73 -2.53 -7.19 -1.23
CA GLU A 73 -3.82 -7.82 -0.95
C GLU A 73 -4.33 -8.61 -2.15
N ASN A 74 -4.29 -8.03 -3.36
CA ASN A 74 -4.68 -8.75 -4.57
C ASN A 74 -3.79 -9.99 -4.82
N ARG A 75 -2.48 -9.89 -4.59
CA ARG A 75 -1.57 -11.05 -4.70
C ARG A 75 -1.90 -12.14 -3.67
N PHE A 76 -2.34 -11.75 -2.47
CA PHE A 76 -2.76 -12.68 -1.43
C PHE A 76 -4.04 -13.41 -1.82
N ASN A 77 -5.05 -12.69 -2.32
CA ASN A 77 -6.30 -13.29 -2.83
C ASN A 77 -6.04 -14.31 -3.96
N ILE A 78 -5.14 -13.98 -4.89
CA ILE A 78 -4.73 -14.92 -5.94
C ILE A 78 -4.03 -16.16 -5.35
N LEU A 79 -3.22 -15.98 -4.32
CA LEU A 79 -2.52 -17.08 -3.64
C LEU A 79 -3.51 -18.00 -2.92
N GLU A 80 -4.50 -17.45 -2.21
CA GLU A 80 -5.56 -18.22 -1.57
C GLU A 80 -6.35 -19.05 -2.59
N GLY A 81 -6.71 -18.46 -3.74
CA GLY A 81 -7.36 -19.19 -4.82
C GLY A 81 -6.52 -20.36 -5.36
N LYS A 82 -5.20 -20.18 -5.47
CA LYS A 82 -4.29 -21.28 -5.84
C LYS A 82 -4.23 -22.38 -4.77
N PHE A 83 -4.30 -22.03 -3.50
CA PHE A 83 -4.34 -23.00 -2.40
C PHE A 83 -5.64 -23.83 -2.41
N GLU A 84 -6.79 -23.21 -2.67
CA GLU A 84 -8.06 -23.94 -2.80
C GLU A 84 -8.08 -24.89 -4.00
N LEU A 85 -7.52 -24.47 -5.13
CA LEU A 85 -7.34 -25.36 -6.29
C LEU A 85 -6.40 -26.53 -5.95
N LEU A 86 -5.26 -26.25 -5.31
CA LEU A 86 -4.33 -27.30 -4.89
C LEU A 86 -4.99 -28.31 -3.95
N LYS A 87 -5.77 -27.84 -2.98
CA LYS A 87 -6.53 -28.70 -2.07
C LYS A 87 -7.49 -29.60 -2.84
N THR A 88 -8.24 -29.03 -3.77
CA THR A 88 -9.17 -29.76 -4.64
C THR A 88 -8.44 -30.82 -5.48
N ASP A 89 -7.31 -30.47 -6.09
CA ASP A 89 -6.50 -31.38 -6.91
C ASP A 89 -5.96 -32.56 -6.09
N ILE A 90 -5.55 -32.30 -4.84
CA ILE A 90 -5.14 -33.35 -3.88
C ILE A 90 -6.32 -34.28 -3.58
N GLU A 91 -7.48 -33.73 -3.23
CA GLU A 91 -8.69 -34.53 -2.94
C GLU A 91 -9.08 -35.43 -4.13
N VAL A 92 -9.14 -34.86 -5.34
CA VAL A 92 -9.45 -35.60 -6.58
C VAL A 92 -8.41 -36.68 -6.86
N THR A 93 -7.12 -36.37 -6.68
CA THR A 93 -6.04 -37.34 -6.91
C THR A 93 -6.13 -38.52 -5.95
N ILE A 94 -6.39 -38.25 -4.67
CA ILE A 94 -6.59 -39.28 -3.65
C ILE A 94 -7.80 -40.14 -3.98
N GLN A 95 -8.95 -39.52 -4.28
CA GLN A 95 -10.16 -40.25 -4.68
C GLN A 95 -9.93 -41.14 -5.90
N LYS A 96 -9.24 -40.63 -6.93
CA LYS A 96 -8.92 -41.39 -8.14
C LYS A 96 -8.03 -42.60 -7.85
N ALA A 97 -7.02 -42.43 -6.98
CA ALA A 97 -6.16 -43.53 -6.56
C ALA A 97 -6.92 -44.59 -5.75
N LEU A 98 -7.77 -44.16 -4.82
CA LEU A 98 -8.62 -45.05 -4.01
C LEU A 98 -9.61 -45.84 -4.89
N ASN A 99 -10.30 -45.17 -5.81
CA ASN A 99 -11.25 -45.80 -6.72
C ASN A 99 -10.57 -46.83 -7.64
N LYS A 100 -9.37 -46.51 -8.15
CA LYS A 100 -8.59 -47.45 -8.96
C LYS A 100 -8.21 -48.70 -8.15
N ASN A 101 -7.72 -48.52 -6.93
CA ASN A 101 -7.34 -49.65 -6.06
C ASN A 101 -8.56 -50.51 -5.68
N MET A 102 -9.70 -49.89 -5.38
CA MET A 102 -10.96 -50.59 -5.08
C MET A 102 -11.45 -51.41 -6.27
N LEU A 103 -11.37 -50.87 -7.49
CA LEU A 103 -11.75 -51.61 -8.70
C LEU A 103 -10.86 -52.85 -8.92
N VAL A 104 -9.55 -52.73 -8.70
CA VAL A 104 -8.62 -53.87 -8.79
C VAL A 104 -8.94 -54.92 -7.73
N LEU A 105 -9.25 -54.51 -6.50
CA LEU A 105 -9.63 -55.43 -5.43
C LEU A 105 -10.93 -56.19 -5.77
N VAL A 106 -11.95 -55.48 -6.25
CA VAL A 106 -13.24 -56.09 -6.65
C VAL A 106 -13.04 -57.05 -7.82
N ALA A 107 -12.22 -56.69 -8.80
CA ALA A 107 -11.89 -57.57 -9.92
C ALA A 107 -11.16 -58.84 -9.46
N ALA A 108 -10.18 -58.71 -8.54
CA ALA A 108 -9.45 -59.85 -7.98
C ALA A 108 -10.38 -60.78 -7.18
N MET A 109 -11.25 -60.23 -6.31
CA MET A 109 -12.24 -61.01 -5.58
C MET A 109 -13.21 -61.74 -6.53
N GLY A 110 -13.70 -61.05 -7.57
CA GLY A 110 -14.55 -61.67 -8.59
C GLY A 110 -13.86 -62.84 -9.28
N PHE A 111 -12.59 -62.66 -9.66
CA PHE A 111 -11.77 -63.71 -10.25
C PHE A 111 -11.62 -64.92 -9.31
N PHE A 112 -11.26 -64.70 -8.04
CA PHE A 112 -11.16 -65.76 -7.04
C PHE A 112 -12.48 -66.53 -6.86
N LEU A 113 -13.62 -65.84 -6.77
CA LEU A 113 -14.93 -66.48 -6.66
C LEU A 113 -15.26 -67.35 -7.88
N THR A 114 -14.90 -66.90 -9.09
CA THR A 114 -15.10 -67.71 -10.30
C THR A 114 -14.21 -68.95 -10.31
N LEU A 115 -12.94 -68.82 -9.93
CA LEU A 115 -12.01 -69.96 -9.83
C LEU A 115 -12.48 -70.98 -8.78
N SER A 116 -12.89 -70.52 -7.60
CA SER A 116 -13.39 -71.40 -6.53
C SER A 116 -14.58 -72.23 -7.01
N LYS A 117 -15.55 -71.61 -7.69
CA LYS A 117 -16.72 -72.32 -8.23
C LYS A 117 -16.37 -73.34 -9.31
N PHE A 118 -15.31 -73.10 -10.08
CA PHE A 118 -14.84 -74.05 -11.09
C PHE A 118 -14.17 -75.26 -10.46
N ILE A 119 -13.35 -75.05 -9.42
CA ILE A 119 -12.71 -76.13 -8.66
C ILE A 119 -13.76 -76.99 -7.95
N ASP A 120 -14.79 -76.39 -7.34
CA ASP A 120 -15.86 -77.15 -6.66
C ASP A 120 -16.71 -78.02 -7.62
N LYS A 121 -16.69 -77.72 -8.92
CA LYS A 121 -17.43 -78.48 -9.95
C LYS A 121 -16.60 -79.58 -10.63
N LEU A 122 -15.29 -79.64 -10.37
CA LEU A 122 -14.32 -80.56 -10.96
C LEU A 122 -14.15 -81.78 -10.07
#